data_AF-A0A1D1VC67-F1
#
_entry.id   AF-A0A1D1VC67-F1
#
_cell.length_a   1.000
_cell.length_b   1.000
_cell.length_c   1.000
_cell.angle_alpha   90.00
_cell.angle_beta   90.00
_cell.angle_gamma   90.00
#
_symmetry.space_group_name_H-M   'P 1'
#
loop_
_entity.id
_entity.type
_entity.pdbx_description
1 polymer ?
#
loop_
_entity_poly.entity_id
_entity_poly.type
_entity_poly.pdbx_seq_one_letter_code
_entity_poly.pdbx_strand_id
1 'polypeptide(L)'
;MEAISGAIWPGLFILHLSHGPWMESVCAALWNRGGADSNFLVKLLLRCRDAQLDPSEFAVIESLIVVQNLQGLILTPFLTDLQERLHGFLWTHCSVTQATAPTLRFAKFQMLVNQLRRVKAEQIQQELPSLSLNAPTTSRAFR
;
A
#
# COMPACT_ATOMS: atom_id res chain seq x y z
N MET A 1 6.11 -20.93 -2.57
CA MET A 1 6.65 -19.61 -2.16
C MET A 1 6.15 -18.46 -3.04
N GLU A 2 5.66 -18.71 -4.27
CA GLU A 2 5.15 -17.66 -5.18
C GLU A 2 3.85 -16.97 -4.71
N ALA A 3 2.95 -17.68 -4.01
CA ALA A 3 1.65 -17.16 -3.60
C ALA A 3 1.71 -15.95 -2.65
N ILE A 4 2.79 -15.82 -1.86
CA ILE A 4 2.95 -14.75 -0.86
C ILE A 4 3.43 -13.46 -1.52
N SER A 5 4.35 -13.56 -2.48
CA SER A 5 4.82 -12.43 -3.27
C SER A 5 3.68 -11.81 -4.10
N GLY A 6 2.81 -12.66 -4.67
CA GLY A 6 1.65 -12.22 -5.45
C GLY A 6 0.60 -11.45 -4.64
N ALA A 7 0.52 -11.66 -3.32
CA ALA A 7 -0.42 -10.97 -2.44
C ALA A 7 0.12 -9.66 -1.85
N ILE A 8 1.43 -9.55 -1.64
CA ILE A 8 2.07 -8.37 -1.05
C ILE A 8 2.24 -7.24 -2.08
N TRP A 9 2.76 -7.59 -3.27
CA TRP A 9 3.15 -6.61 -4.28
C TRP A 9 2.04 -5.64 -4.71
N PRO A 10 0.76 -6.05 -4.90
CA PRO A 10 -0.27 -5.15 -5.41
C PRO A 10 -0.50 -3.91 -4.54
N GLY A 11 -0.60 -4.09 -3.22
CA GLY A 11 -0.80 -2.99 -2.28
C GLY A 11 0.42 -2.06 -2.24
N LEU A 12 1.63 -2.64 -2.23
CA LEU A 12 2.87 -1.87 -2.27
C LEU A 12 3.00 -1.07 -3.58
N PHE A 13 2.69 -1.69 -4.71
CA PHE A 13 2.73 -1.05 -6.02
C PHE A 13 1.84 0.20 -6.06
N ILE A 14 0.59 0.09 -5.61
CA ILE A 14 -0.32 1.24 -5.55
C ILE A 14 0.19 2.33 -4.59
N LEU A 15 0.71 1.93 -3.42
CA LEU A 15 1.26 2.86 -2.45
C LEU A 15 2.44 3.67 -3.04
N HIS A 16 3.41 3.00 -3.66
CA HIS A 16 4.54 3.66 -4.32
C HIS A 16 4.11 4.49 -5.53
N LEU A 17 3.21 3.95 -6.36
CA LEU A 17 2.73 4.65 -7.55
C LEU A 17 2.05 5.97 -7.18
N SER A 18 1.30 6.02 -6.09
CA SER A 18 0.64 7.25 -5.62
C SER A 18 1.61 8.37 -5.17
N HIS A 19 2.86 8.03 -4.86
CA HIS A 19 3.91 8.98 -4.49
C HIS A 19 4.97 9.17 -5.60
N GLY A 20 4.79 8.49 -6.73
CA GLY A 20 5.71 8.52 -7.87
C GLY A 20 5.35 9.58 -8.92
N PRO A 21 6.29 9.94 -9.80
CA PRO A 21 6.10 10.97 -10.82
C PRO A 21 5.05 10.57 -11.89
N TRP A 22 4.75 9.29 -12.04
CA TRP A 22 3.83 8.79 -13.06
C TRP A 22 2.35 8.81 -12.64
N MET A 23 2.05 9.12 -11.38
CA MET A 23 0.70 8.99 -10.84
C MET A 23 -0.39 9.65 -11.71
N GLU A 24 -0.17 10.89 -12.14
CA GLU A 24 -1.17 11.65 -12.90
C GLU A 24 -1.46 11.01 -14.25
N SER A 25 -0.42 10.54 -14.94
CA SER A 25 -0.55 9.82 -16.21
C SER A 25 -1.30 8.49 -16.03
N VAL A 26 -1.07 7.78 -14.92
CA VAL A 26 -1.74 6.52 -14.62
C VAL A 26 -3.20 6.74 -14.24
N CYS A 27 -3.49 7.75 -13.41
CA CYS A 27 -4.87 8.11 -13.08
C CYS A 27 -5.66 8.50 -14.33
N ALA A 28 -5.06 9.28 -15.25
CA ALA A 28 -5.71 9.65 -16.51
C ALA A 28 -5.98 8.43 -17.40
N ALA A 29 -4.99 7.51 -17.53
CA ALA A 29 -5.16 6.28 -18.29
C ALA A 29 -6.28 5.38 -17.73
N LEU A 30 -6.33 5.22 -16.41
CA LEU A 30 -7.37 4.44 -15.73
C LEU A 30 -8.75 5.11 -15.83
N TRP A 31 -8.81 6.43 -15.69
CA TRP A 31 -10.06 7.18 -15.82
C TRP A 31 -10.67 7.03 -17.21
N ASN A 32 -9.85 7.09 -18.26
CA ASN A 32 -10.29 6.91 -19.64
C ASN A 32 -10.81 5.49 -19.94
N ARG A 33 -10.39 4.48 -19.18
CA ARG A 33 -10.96 3.12 -19.29
C ARG A 33 -12.37 3.03 -18.71
N GLY A 34 -12.67 3.82 -17.69
CA GLY A 34 -14.03 3.96 -17.14
C GLY A 34 -14.61 2.73 -16.43
N GLY A 35 -13.84 1.66 -16.24
CA GLY A 35 -14.29 0.43 -15.56
C GLY A 35 -14.48 0.61 -14.06
N ALA A 36 -15.28 -0.26 -13.43
CA ALA A 36 -15.45 -0.25 -11.97
C ALA A 36 -14.11 -0.45 -11.24
N ASP A 37 -13.28 -1.36 -11.75
CA ASP A 37 -11.95 -1.63 -11.23
C ASP A 37 -10.98 -0.47 -11.48
N SER A 38 -10.98 0.13 -12.68
CA SER A 38 -10.18 1.33 -12.97
C SER A 38 -10.56 2.48 -12.04
N ASN A 39 -11.87 2.70 -11.83
CA ASN A 39 -12.38 3.74 -10.93
C ASN A 39 -12.01 3.49 -9.47
N PHE A 40 -12.01 2.23 -9.02
CA PHE A 40 -11.53 1.86 -7.69
C PHE A 40 -10.04 2.18 -7.54
N LEU A 41 -9.21 1.79 -8.50
CA LEU A 41 -7.76 2.06 -8.47
C LEU A 41 -7.46 3.56 -8.48
N VAL A 42 -8.14 4.35 -9.31
CA VAL A 42 -7.99 5.83 -9.32
C VAL A 42 -8.33 6.43 -7.96
N LYS A 43 -9.47 6.04 -7.38
CA LYS A 43 -9.89 6.53 -6.05
C LYS A 43 -8.88 6.14 -4.97
N LEU A 44 -8.31 4.94 -5.06
CA LEU A 44 -7.32 4.47 -4.11
C LEU A 44 -6.00 5.23 -4.25
N LEU A 45 -5.51 5.45 -5.47
CA LEU A 45 -4.32 6.26 -5.75
C LEU A 45 -4.47 7.68 -5.21
N LEU A 46 -5.61 8.33 -5.47
CA LEU A 46 -5.90 9.67 -4.97
C LEU A 46 -5.95 9.69 -3.43
N ARG A 47 -6.61 8.72 -2.80
CA ARG A 47 -6.62 8.61 -1.32
C ARG A 47 -5.24 8.43 -0.72
N CYS A 48 -4.36 7.67 -1.37
CA CYS A 48 -2.98 7.50 -0.90
C CYS A 48 -2.21 8.83 -0.97
N ARG A 49 -2.38 9.61 -2.05
CA ARG A 49 -1.73 10.93 -2.19
C ARG A 49 -2.32 11.96 -1.23
N ASP A 50 -3.64 11.99 -1.07
CA ASP A 50 -4.35 12.89 -0.16
C ASP A 50 -4.04 12.61 1.31
N ALA A 51 -3.59 11.39 1.64
CA ALA A 51 -3.15 11.05 2.98
C ALA A 51 -1.89 11.83 3.40
N GLN A 52 -1.12 12.35 2.44
CA GLN A 52 0.12 13.11 2.67
C GLN A 52 1.00 12.43 3.73
N LEU A 53 1.36 11.18 3.43
CA LEU A 53 2.18 10.37 4.32
C LEU A 53 3.57 10.97 4.38
N ASP A 54 4.05 11.24 5.59
CA ASP A 54 5.48 11.50 5.76
C ASP A 54 6.30 10.20 5.60
N PRO A 55 7.64 10.29 5.50
CA PRO A 55 8.47 9.10 5.31
C PRO A 55 8.32 8.02 6.39
N SER A 56 8.03 8.41 7.63
CA SER A 56 7.86 7.46 8.74
C SER A 56 6.52 6.74 8.65
N GLU A 57 5.45 7.47 8.36
CA GLU A 57 4.11 6.92 8.13
C GLU A 57 4.09 5.99 6.91
N PHE A 58 4.77 6.40 5.83
CA PHE A 58 4.90 5.60 4.62
C PHE A 58 5.55 4.24 4.92
N ALA A 59 6.71 4.23 5.59
CA ALA A 59 7.43 3.00 5.93
C ALA A 59 6.62 2.06 6.85
N VAL A 60 5.85 2.62 7.78
CA VAL A 60 5.00 1.84 8.69
C VAL A 60 3.81 1.23 7.95
N ILE A 61 3.17 1.99 7.05
CA ILE A 61 2.08 1.48 6.20
C ILE A 61 2.60 0.38 5.28
N GLU A 62 3.77 0.55 4.69
CA GLU A 62 4.46 -0.47 3.88
C GLU A 62 4.66 -1.76 4.68
N SER A 63 5.20 -1.62 5.90
CA SER A 63 5.44 -2.74 6.81
C SER A 63 4.14 -3.45 7.23
N LEU A 64 3.07 -2.70 7.48
CA LEU A 64 1.76 -3.25 7.82
C LEU A 64 1.18 -4.08 6.66
N ILE A 65 1.32 -3.63 5.41
CA ILE A 65 0.87 -4.37 4.22
C ILE A 65 1.63 -5.70 4.12
N VAL A 66 2.96 -5.68 4.32
CA VAL A 66 3.78 -6.89 4.30
C VAL A 66 3.34 -7.86 5.40
N VAL A 67 3.29 -7.42 6.66
CA VAL A 67 2.98 -8.27 7.81
C VAL A 67 1.58 -8.89 7.69
N GLN A 68 0.56 -8.13 7.28
CA GLN A 68 -0.80 -8.65 7.13
C GLN A 68 -0.94 -9.74 6.07
N ASN A 69 -0.13 -9.67 5.01
CA ASN A 69 -0.12 -10.69 3.95
C ASN A 69 0.75 -11.91 4.31
N LEU A 70 1.55 -11.82 5.38
CA LEU A 70 2.36 -12.94 5.89
C LEU A 70 1.66 -13.74 7.01
N GLN A 71 0.52 -13.28 7.54
CA GLN A 71 -0.15 -13.90 8.70
C GLN A 71 -0.54 -15.39 8.50
N GLY A 72 -0.61 -15.88 7.26
CA GLY A 72 -0.83 -17.30 6.96
C GLY A 72 0.39 -18.22 7.13
N LEU A 73 1.53 -17.69 7.57
CA LEU A 73 2.77 -18.45 7.80
C LEU A 73 2.90 -18.93 9.24
N ILE A 74 3.76 -19.95 9.44
CA ILE A 74 4.09 -20.59 10.73
C ILE A 74 4.49 -19.58 11.83
N LEU A 75 4.94 -18.39 11.46
CA LEU A 75 5.37 -17.31 12.35
C LEU A 75 4.22 -16.43 12.88
N THR A 76 2.97 -16.91 12.88
CA THR A 76 1.78 -16.10 13.23
C THR A 76 1.91 -15.33 14.55
N PRO A 77 2.38 -15.90 15.68
CA PRO A 77 2.46 -15.16 16.94
C PRO A 77 3.41 -13.95 16.84
N PHE A 78 4.58 -14.13 16.22
CA PHE A 78 5.54 -13.05 16.01
C PHE A 78 5.00 -11.95 15.08
N LEU A 79 4.27 -12.35 14.03
CA LEU A 79 3.67 -11.39 13.09
C LEU A 79 2.54 -10.60 13.74
N THR A 80 1.76 -11.20 14.63
CA THR A 80 0.76 -10.49 15.44
C THR A 80 1.43 -9.47 16.35
N ASP A 81 2.47 -9.87 17.11
CA ASP A 81 3.22 -8.95 17.99
C ASP A 81 3.83 -7.78 17.20
N LEU A 82 4.41 -8.07 16.02
CA LEU A 82 4.98 -7.07 15.14
C LEU A 82 3.91 -6.11 14.61
N GLN A 83 2.75 -6.62 14.21
CA GLN A 83 1.63 -5.80 13.75
C GLN A 83 1.13 -4.87 14.86
N GLU A 84 0.99 -5.38 16.09
CA GLU A 84 0.59 -4.56 17.24
C GLU A 84 1.59 -3.43 17.52
N ARG A 85 2.89 -3.72 17.45
CA ARG A 85 3.94 -2.71 17.60
C ARG A 85 3.90 -1.65 16.51
N LEU A 86 3.68 -2.05 15.26
CA LEU A 86 3.53 -1.12 14.13
C LEU A 86 2.30 -0.21 14.31
N HIS A 87 1.16 -0.76 14.76
CA HIS A 87 -0.02 0.05 15.08
C HIS A 87 0.23 1.00 16.25
N GLY A 88 0.90 0.55 17.32
CA GLY A 88 1.26 1.39 18.46
C GLY A 88 2.19 2.54 18.07
N PHE A 89 3.19 2.28 17.22
CA PHE A 89 4.06 3.30 16.66
C PHE A 89 3.26 4.32 15.83
N LEU A 90 2.41 3.85 14.91
CA LEU A 90 1.63 4.73 14.04
C LEU A 90 0.66 5.60 14.84
N TRP A 91 0.01 5.05 15.86
CA TRP A 91 -0.85 5.79 16.79
C TRP A 91 -0.08 6.90 17.51
N THR A 92 1.09 6.55 18.06
CA THR A 92 1.96 7.49 18.76
C THR A 92 2.42 8.60 17.82
N HIS A 93 2.83 8.23 16.61
CA HIS A 93 3.24 9.18 15.57
C HIS A 93 2.11 10.16 15.22
N CYS A 94 0.91 9.66 14.91
CA CYS A 94 -0.26 10.50 14.63
C CYS A 94 -0.61 11.44 15.79
N SER A 95 -0.44 10.97 17.03
CA SER A 95 -0.66 11.75 18.25
C SER A 95 0.31 12.92 18.39
N VAL A 96 1.55 12.75 17.91
CA VAL A 96 2.59 13.77 17.93
C VAL A 96 2.46 14.74 16.75
N THR A 97 2.27 14.22 15.53
CA THR A 97 2.30 15.04 14.31
C THR A 97 0.97 15.71 13.98
N GLN A 98 -0.16 15.19 14.45
CA GLN A 98 -1.48 15.74 14.18
C GLN A 98 -2.32 15.86 15.46
N ALA A 99 -1.81 16.64 16.40
CA ALA A 99 -2.36 16.83 17.75
C ALA A 99 -3.85 17.24 17.79
N THR A 100 -4.38 17.88 16.75
CA THR A 100 -5.78 18.32 16.70
C THR A 100 -6.77 17.21 16.35
N ALA A 101 -6.34 16.14 15.67
CA ALA A 101 -7.22 15.04 15.24
C ALA A 101 -6.47 13.70 15.06
N PRO A 102 -5.77 13.21 16.09
CA PRO A 102 -4.89 12.04 15.94
C PRO A 102 -5.67 10.76 15.66
N THR A 103 -6.83 10.59 16.30
CA THR A 103 -7.73 9.44 16.07
C THR A 103 -8.22 9.37 14.64
N LEU A 104 -8.54 10.52 14.04
CA LEU A 104 -9.00 10.58 12.66
C LEU A 104 -7.87 10.22 11.68
N ARG A 105 -6.65 10.72 11.92
CA ARG A 105 -5.47 10.38 11.09
C ARG A 105 -5.18 8.88 11.15
N PHE A 106 -5.13 8.33 12.36
CA PHE A 106 -4.89 6.90 12.56
C PHE A 106 -5.97 6.03 11.91
N ALA A 107 -7.26 6.38 12.07
CA ALA A 107 -8.36 5.66 11.42
C ALA A 107 -8.26 5.72 9.89
N LYS A 108 -7.88 6.88 9.32
CA LYS A 108 -7.62 7.01 7.88
C LYS A 108 -6.52 6.05 7.41
N PHE A 109 -5.43 5.93 8.16
CA PHE A 109 -4.34 5.01 7.82
C PHE A 109 -4.76 3.54 7.91
N GLN A 110 -5.52 3.17 8.94
CA GLN A 110 -6.07 1.81 9.03
C GLN A 110 -7.00 1.49 7.85
N MET A 111 -7.85 2.44 7.46
CA MET A 111 -8.70 2.28 6.27
C MET A 111 -7.87 2.17 4.98
N LEU A 112 -6.78 2.93 4.87
CA LEU A 112 -5.87 2.89 3.72
C LEU A 112 -5.20 1.53 3.58
N VAL A 113 -4.61 1.01 4.67
CA VAL A 113 -4.00 -0.33 4.71
C VAL A 113 -5.00 -1.41 4.29
N ASN A 114 -6.22 -1.37 4.84
CA ASN A 114 -7.27 -2.32 4.51
C ASN A 114 -7.71 -2.25 3.04
N GLN A 115 -7.68 -1.07 2.42
CA GLN A 115 -8.00 -0.91 1.00
C GLN A 115 -6.86 -1.40 0.10
N LEU A 116 -5.61 -1.10 0.45
CA LEU A 116 -4.41 -1.55 -0.26
C LEU A 116 -4.30 -3.08 -0.26
N ARG A 117 -4.67 -3.74 0.85
CA ARG A 117 -4.73 -5.21 0.93
C ARG A 117 -5.75 -5.85 -0.02
N ARG A 118 -6.80 -5.13 -0.42
CA ARG A 118 -7.85 -5.66 -1.31
C ARG A 118 -7.45 -5.62 -2.78
N VAL A 119 -6.38 -4.90 -3.13
CA VAL A 119 -5.90 -4.81 -4.51
C VAL A 119 -5.35 -6.16 -4.92
N LYS A 120 -5.81 -6.66 -6.06
CA LYS A 120 -5.37 -7.94 -6.62
C LYS A 120 -4.36 -7.73 -7.74
N ALA A 121 -3.42 -8.66 -7.87
CA ALA A 121 -2.40 -8.59 -8.92
C ALA A 121 -3.04 -8.61 -10.32
N GLU A 122 -4.07 -9.43 -10.52
CA GLU A 122 -4.79 -9.56 -11.78
C GLU A 122 -5.46 -8.25 -12.18
N GLN A 123 -6.01 -7.52 -11.20
CA GLN A 123 -6.63 -6.22 -11.41
C GLN A 123 -5.61 -5.20 -11.93
N ILE A 124 -4.40 -5.17 -11.36
CA ILE A 124 -3.33 -4.29 -11.83
C ILE A 124 -2.89 -4.69 -13.24
N GLN A 125 -2.70 -5.99 -13.51
CA GLN A 125 -2.25 -6.47 -14.83
C GLN A 125 -3.25 -6.17 -15.94
N GLN A 126 -4.55 -6.31 -15.67
CA GLN A 126 -5.62 -6.02 -16.63
C GLN A 126 -5.75 -4.53 -16.91
N GLU A 127 -5.69 -3.70 -15.85
CA GLU A 127 -5.91 -2.27 -15.95
C GLU A 127 -4.66 -1.50 -16.42
N LEU A 128 -3.47 -2.00 -16.07
CA LEU A 128 -2.18 -1.38 -16.35
C LEU A 128 -1.20 -2.35 -17.03
N PRO A 129 -1.57 -2.95 -18.20
CA PRO A 129 -0.75 -3.95 -18.87
C PRO A 129 0.58 -3.39 -19.37
N SER A 130 0.66 -2.08 -19.66
CA SER A 130 1.90 -1.40 -20.05
C SER A 130 2.82 -1.09 -18.86
N LEU A 131 2.30 -1.14 -17.62
CA LEU A 131 3.08 -1.06 -16.37
C LEU A 131 3.33 -2.44 -15.77
N SER A 132 3.11 -3.51 -16.55
CA SER A 132 3.65 -4.85 -16.32
C SER A 132 5.17 -4.77 -16.26
N LEU A 133 5.66 -4.26 -15.13
CA LEU A 133 6.99 -4.49 -14.62
C LEU A 133 7.18 -5.99 -14.67
N ASN A 134 8.21 -6.42 -15.38
CA ASN A 134 8.98 -7.57 -14.96
C ASN A 134 9.03 -7.52 -13.44
N ALA A 135 8.39 -8.48 -12.75
CA ALA A 135 8.62 -8.67 -11.34
C ALA A 135 10.13 -8.60 -11.14
N PRO A 136 10.65 -7.83 -10.16
CA PRO A 136 12.09 -7.73 -9.98
C PRO A 136 12.61 -9.13 -9.69
N THR A 137 13.13 -9.78 -10.73
CA THR A 137 13.99 -10.93 -10.59
C THR A 137 15.21 -10.38 -9.89
N THR A 138 15.39 -10.85 -8.68
CA THR A 138 16.51 -10.64 -7.78
C THR A 138 17.83 -10.24 -8.46
N SER A 139 18.51 -9.28 -7.82
CA SER A 139 19.97 -9.06 -7.84
C SER A 139 20.54 -8.04 -8.84
N ARG A 140 20.86 -6.85 -8.29
CA ARG A 140 22.04 -5.96 -8.52
C ARG A 140 21.59 -4.51 -8.32
N ALA A 141 22.19 -3.66 -7.49
CA ALA A 141 23.41 -3.75 -6.70
C ALA A 141 23.32 -2.69 -5.60
N PHE A 142 23.78 -3.03 -4.40
CA PHE A 142 24.46 -2.06 -3.55
C PHE A 142 25.65 -1.50 -4.34
N ARG A 143 25.70 -0.19 -4.51
CA ARG A 143 26.95 0.58 -4.65
C ARG A 143 26.79 1.88 -3.90
#